data_AF-A0A849FWC5-F1
#
_entry.id   AF-A0A849FWC5-F1
#
_cell.length_a   1.000
_cell.length_b   1.000
_cell.length_c   1.000
_cell.angle_alpha   90.00
_cell.angle_beta   90.00
_cell.angle_gamma   90.00
#
_symmetry.space_group_name_H-M   'P 1'
#
loop_
_entity.id
_entity.type
_entity.pdbx_description
1 polymer ?
#
loop_
_entity_poly.entity_id
_entity_poly.type
_entity_poly.pdbx_seq_one_letter_code
_entity_poly.pdbx_strand_id
1 'polypeptide(L)'
;MIFRTRFAPSPTGPLHLGHAYSALLCSDMARAADGEFLLRIEDIDRSRARPEWEELIVEDLRWLGLNWPTPVWRQSEHLSRYIDALNSSWKEGLLYPCSCNRRDIAAAASAPQEGAGPKTGPDGIIYPGTCRPPHPVAPKKTDAPDD
;
A
#
# COMPACT_ATOMS: atom_id res chain seq x y z
N MET A 1 11.70 23.84 2.10
CA MET A 1 11.16 22.49 2.34
C MET A 1 12.31 21.51 2.20
N ILE A 2 12.44 20.52 3.10
CA ILE A 2 13.48 19.48 3.01
C ILE A 2 13.02 18.44 1.98
N PHE A 3 13.90 18.08 1.04
CA PHE A 3 13.62 17.00 0.09
C PHE A 3 13.65 15.65 0.83
N ARG A 4 12.60 14.83 0.70
CA ARG A 4 12.49 13.56 1.42
C ARG A 4 12.18 12.40 0.49
N THR A 5 12.92 11.32 0.63
CA THR A 5 12.65 10.04 -0.03
C THR A 5 12.37 8.96 1.01
N ARG A 6 11.76 7.85 0.58
CA ARG A 6 11.61 6.67 1.45
C ARG A 6 11.75 5.36 0.70
N PHE A 7 12.39 4.39 1.36
CA PHE A 7 12.29 2.97 1.04
C PHE A 7 11.31 2.31 2.02
N ALA A 8 10.33 1.57 1.49
CA ALA A 8 9.21 1.05 2.28
C ALA A 8 8.99 -0.46 2.07
N PRO A 9 9.90 -1.34 2.52
CA PRO A 9 9.79 -2.77 2.32
C PRO A 9 8.76 -3.43 3.27
N SER A 10 8.13 -4.51 2.80
CA SER A 10 7.37 -5.43 3.65
C SER A 10 8.27 -6.57 4.14
N PRO A 11 8.31 -6.90 5.45
CA PRO A 11 9.19 -7.92 6.02
C PRO A 11 8.64 -9.32 5.79
N THR A 12 8.52 -9.73 4.52
CA THR A 12 7.89 -11.01 4.10
C THR A 12 8.91 -12.00 3.51
N GLY A 13 10.19 -11.65 3.54
CA GLY A 13 11.32 -12.44 3.07
C GLY A 13 12.57 -11.56 2.89
N PRO A 14 13.70 -12.14 2.44
CA PRO A 14 14.94 -11.41 2.19
C PRO A 14 14.80 -10.31 1.13
N LEU A 15 15.66 -9.28 1.20
CA LEU A 15 15.74 -8.28 0.14
C LEU A 15 16.32 -8.89 -1.15
N HIS A 16 15.74 -8.56 -2.30
CA HIS A 16 16.29 -8.89 -3.61
C HIS A 16 16.98 -7.67 -4.24
N LEU A 17 17.71 -7.87 -5.35
CA LEU A 17 18.48 -6.80 -6.00
C LEU A 17 17.65 -5.56 -6.37
N GLY A 18 16.40 -5.74 -6.83
CA GLY A 18 15.49 -4.61 -7.08
C GLY A 18 15.16 -3.77 -5.83
N HIS A 19 15.12 -4.36 -4.64
CA HIS A 19 14.97 -3.62 -3.38
C HIS A 19 16.23 -2.82 -3.07
N ALA A 20 17.41 -3.46 -3.15
CA ALA A 20 18.69 -2.79 -2.94
C ALA A 20 18.86 -1.59 -3.89
N TYR A 21 18.57 -1.77 -5.18
CA TYR A 21 18.58 -0.69 -6.17
C TYR A 21 17.64 0.46 -5.79
N SER A 22 16.40 0.14 -5.42
CA SER A 22 15.41 1.15 -5.04
C SER A 22 15.83 1.94 -3.79
N ALA A 23 16.40 1.26 -2.79
CA ALA A 23 16.87 1.88 -1.56
C ALA A 23 18.08 2.80 -1.80
N LEU A 24 19.06 2.33 -2.58
CA LEU A 24 20.23 3.12 -2.99
C LEU A 24 19.79 4.36 -3.77
N LEU A 25 18.91 4.21 -4.77
CA LEU A 25 18.39 5.33 -5.56
C LEU A 25 17.70 6.36 -4.67
N CYS A 26 16.85 5.94 -3.74
CA CYS A 26 16.20 6.86 -2.80
C CYS A 26 17.22 7.59 -1.93
N SER A 27 18.24 6.89 -1.41
CA SER A 27 19.29 7.48 -0.58
C SER A 27 20.14 8.48 -1.33
N ASP A 28 20.58 8.13 -2.55
CA ASP A 28 21.42 8.99 -3.37
C ASP A 28 20.65 10.24 -3.83
N MET A 29 19.37 10.12 -4.17
CA MET A 29 18.51 11.27 -4.48
C MET A 29 18.35 12.20 -3.27
N ALA A 30 18.14 11.65 -2.07
CA ALA A 30 18.07 12.47 -0.85
C ALA A 30 19.39 13.19 -0.59
N ARG A 31 20.52 12.46 -0.68
CA ARG A 31 21.86 13.02 -0.47
C ARG A 31 22.21 14.13 -1.46
N ALA A 32 21.89 13.93 -2.74
CA ALA A 32 22.15 14.92 -3.80
C ALA A 32 21.35 16.22 -3.62
N ALA A 33 20.27 16.20 -2.84
CA ALA A 33 19.41 17.33 -2.57
C ALA A 33 19.54 17.87 -1.13
N ASP A 34 20.59 17.49 -0.39
CA ASP A 34 20.76 17.77 1.04
C ASP A 34 19.49 17.46 1.86
N GLY A 35 18.83 16.36 1.47
CA GLY A 35 17.55 15.90 1.97
C GLY A 35 17.67 14.73 2.95
N GLU A 36 16.54 14.06 3.18
CA GLU A 36 16.41 12.99 4.16
C GLU A 36 15.91 11.69 3.51
N PHE A 37 16.62 10.60 3.76
CA PHE A 37 16.22 9.24 3.37
C PHE A 37 15.59 8.53 4.57
N LEU A 38 14.35 8.06 4.38
CA LEU A 38 13.56 7.41 5.42
C LEU A 38 13.41 5.91 5.14
N LEU A 39 13.46 5.09 6.20
CA LEU A 39 13.03 3.69 6.18
C LEU A 39 11.65 3.56 6.82
N ARG A 40 10.77 2.80 6.17
CA ARG A 40 9.42 2.50 6.68
C ARG A 40 9.10 1.02 6.51
N ILE A 41 8.80 0.31 7.59
CA ILE A 41 8.46 -1.12 7.50
C ILE A 41 6.95 -1.26 7.28
N GLU A 42 6.55 -1.91 6.18
CA GLU A 42 5.16 -2.18 5.81
C GLU A 42 4.74 -3.56 6.31
N ASP A 43 4.48 -3.68 7.62
CA ASP A 43 4.23 -4.91 8.37
C ASP A 43 2.74 -5.23 8.61
N ILE A 44 1.83 -4.66 7.82
CA ILE A 44 0.38 -4.86 8.00
C ILE A 44 -0.11 -6.26 7.63
N ASP A 45 0.59 -6.98 6.75
CA ASP A 45 0.27 -8.36 6.44
C ASP A 45 0.86 -9.30 7.50
N ARG A 46 0.16 -9.39 8.64
CA ARG A 46 0.58 -10.21 9.78
C ARG A 46 0.74 -11.70 9.45
N SER A 47 0.11 -12.18 8.38
CA SER A 47 0.23 -13.59 7.98
C SER A 47 1.63 -13.92 7.41
N ARG A 48 2.27 -12.94 6.77
CA ARG A 48 3.58 -13.08 6.11
C ARG A 48 4.69 -12.27 6.76
N ALA A 49 4.37 -11.17 7.44
CA ALA A 49 5.34 -10.34 8.14
C ALA A 49 5.98 -11.11 9.28
N ARG A 50 7.32 -11.05 9.37
CA ARG A 50 8.07 -11.69 10.46
C ARG A 50 9.18 -10.79 10.99
N PRO A 51 9.42 -10.74 12.31
CA PRO A 51 10.50 -9.92 12.89
C PRO A 51 11.88 -10.25 12.32
N GLU A 52 12.19 -11.52 12.07
CA GLU A 52 13.48 -11.94 11.50
C GLU A 52 13.75 -11.34 10.12
N TRP A 53 12.69 -11.09 9.32
CA TRP A 53 12.83 -10.43 8.04
C TRP A 53 13.03 -8.92 8.19
N GLU A 54 12.42 -8.29 9.20
CA GLU A 54 12.68 -6.88 9.50
C GLU A 54 14.14 -6.67 9.96
N GLU A 55 14.64 -7.54 10.83
CA GLU A 55 16.04 -7.51 11.29
C GLU A 55 17.00 -7.66 10.10
N LEU A 56 16.76 -8.64 9.23
CA LEU A 56 17.57 -8.86 8.03
C LEU A 56 17.52 -7.68 7.06
N ILE A 57 16.35 -7.05 6.87
CA ILE A 57 16.21 -5.82 6.07
C ILE A 57 17.12 -4.72 6.63
N VAL A 58 17.10 -4.51 7.95
CA VAL A 58 17.92 -3.48 8.60
C VAL A 58 19.42 -3.80 8.45
N GLU A 59 19.80 -5.06 8.62
CA GLU A 59 21.17 -5.54 8.44
C GLU A 59 21.66 -5.31 7.00
N ASP A 60 20.91 -5.78 6.01
CA ASP A 60 21.26 -5.66 4.59
C ASP A 60 21.42 -4.20 4.16
N LEU A 61 20.49 -3.32 4.59
CA LEU A 61 20.56 -1.90 4.26
C LEU A 61 21.77 -1.21 4.93
N ARG A 62 22.12 -1.58 6.17
CA ARG A 62 23.33 -1.08 6.83
C ARG A 62 24.59 -1.61 6.15
N TRP A 63 24.59 -2.87 5.72
CA TRP A 63 25.70 -3.48 4.97
C TRP A 63 25.94 -2.75 3.64
N LEU A 64 24.88 -2.29 2.97
CA LEU A 64 24.93 -1.43 1.79
C LEU A 64 25.39 0.02 2.08
N GLY A 65 25.66 0.37 3.35
CA GLY A 65 26.10 1.71 3.76
C GLY A 65 24.97 2.73 3.90
N LEU A 66 23.71 2.29 3.89
CA LEU A 66 22.55 3.17 4.03
C LEU A 66 22.27 3.50 5.50
N ASN A 67 21.90 4.75 5.75
CA ASN A 67 21.54 5.24 7.07
C ASN A 67 20.25 6.05 6.99
N TRP A 68 19.44 5.99 8.04
CA TRP A 68 18.14 6.66 8.14
C TRP A 68 17.87 7.08 9.60
N PRO A 69 16.96 8.03 9.85
CA PRO A 69 16.56 8.40 11.20
C PRO A 69 15.93 7.24 11.98
N THR A 70 16.24 7.15 13.27
CA THR A 70 15.64 6.18 14.20
C THR A 70 14.78 6.88 15.26
N PRO A 71 13.73 6.24 15.79
CA PRO A 71 13.29 4.87 15.51
C PRO A 71 12.71 4.71 14.09
N VAL A 72 12.79 3.49 13.55
CA VAL A 72 12.19 3.15 12.26
C VAL A 72 10.67 3.19 12.40
N TRP A 73 10.00 3.74 11.39
CA TRP A 73 8.55 3.82 11.38
C TRP A 73 7.94 2.49 10.93
N ARG A 74 7.09 1.88 11.76
CA ARG A 74 6.35 0.64 11.41
C ARG A 74 4.88 0.93 11.16
N GLN A 75 4.35 0.36 10.10
CA GLN A 75 2.99 0.63 9.67
C GLN A 75 1.94 0.19 10.68
N SER A 76 2.14 -0.97 11.29
CA SER A 76 1.23 -1.53 12.29
C SER A 76 1.10 -0.65 13.54
N GLU A 77 2.11 0.14 13.89
CA GLU A 77 2.12 1.06 15.04
C GLU A 77 1.28 2.33 14.79
N HIS A 78 0.81 2.54 13.56
CA HIS A 78 0.13 3.76 13.14
C HIS A 78 -1.22 3.54 12.45
N LEU A 79 -1.88 2.41 12.72
CA LEU A 79 -3.20 2.06 12.15
C LEU A 79 -4.28 3.14 12.33
N SER A 80 -4.24 3.90 13.43
CA SER A 80 -5.17 5.01 13.68
C SER A 80 -5.15 6.07 12.58
N ARG A 81 -3.98 6.39 12.01
CA ARG A 81 -3.86 7.37 10.92
C ARG A 81 -4.58 6.91 9.65
N TYR A 82 -4.54 5.62 9.37
CA TYR A 82 -5.25 5.03 8.22
C TYR A 82 -6.76 5.05 8.44
N ILE A 83 -7.21 4.74 9.66
CA ILE A 83 -8.62 4.83 10.05
C ILE A 83 -9.13 6.27 9.92
N ASP A 84 -8.36 7.26 10.36
CA ASP A 84 -8.74 8.68 10.24
C ASP A 84 -8.83 9.13 8.78
N ALA A 85 -7.89 8.70 7.93
CA ALA A 85 -7.93 8.97 6.50
C ALA A 85 -9.13 8.30 5.82
N LEU A 86 -9.45 7.05 6.18
CA LEU A 86 -10.64 6.34 5.71
C LEU A 86 -11.92 7.07 6.14
N ASN A 87 -12.02 7.47 7.41
CA ASN A 87 -13.17 8.21 7.94
C ASN A 87 -13.36 9.55 7.23
N SER A 88 -12.28 10.25 6.92
CA SER A 88 -12.34 11.52 6.18
C SER A 88 -12.82 11.28 4.74
N SER A 89 -12.27 10.27 4.07
CA SER A 89 -12.68 9.88 2.71
C SER A 89 -14.14 9.43 2.64
N TRP A 90 -14.65 8.78 3.70
CA TRP A 90 -16.08 8.47 3.83
C TRP A 90 -16.95 9.72 3.94
N LYS A 91 -16.55 10.70 4.76
CA LYS A 91 -17.27 11.97 4.92
C LYS A 91 -17.30 12.79 3.62
N GLU A 92 -16.23 12.70 2.83
CA GLU A 92 -16.12 13.37 1.54
C GLU A 92 -16.85 12.63 0.40
N GLY A 93 -17.44 11.46 0.66
CA GLY A 93 -18.14 10.67 -0.37
C GLY A 93 -17.20 10.05 -1.42
N LEU A 94 -15.92 9.83 -1.08
CA LEU A 94 -14.90 9.29 -1.98
C LEU A 94 -14.83 7.75 -1.94
N LEU A 95 -15.45 7.12 -0.94
CA LEU A 95 -15.43 5.67 -0.74
C LEU A 95 -16.83 5.07 -0.90
N TYR A 96 -16.90 3.82 -1.34
CA TYR A 96 -18.10 2.98 -1.33
C TYR A 96 -17.72 1.54 -0.99
N PRO A 97 -18.60 0.76 -0.33
CA PRO A 97 -18.31 -0.63 -0.04
C PRO A 97 -18.45 -1.48 -1.31
N CYS A 98 -17.57 -2.45 -1.49
CA CYS A 98 -17.66 -3.43 -2.57
C CYS A 98 -17.86 -4.82 -1.96
N SER A 99 -18.91 -5.52 -2.39
CA SER A 99 -19.20 -6.90 -1.99
C SER A 99 -18.83 -7.93 -3.06
N CYS A 100 -18.26 -7.49 -4.20
CA CYS A 100 -17.83 -8.39 -5.27
C CYS A 100 -16.67 -9.28 -4.81
N ASN A 101 -16.80 -10.59 -5.02
CA ASN A 101 -15.68 -11.50 -4.94
C ASN A 101 -14.88 -11.52 -6.27
N ARG A 102 -13.75 -12.24 -6.31
CA ARG A 102 -12.90 -12.32 -7.52
C ARG A 102 -13.64 -12.90 -8.74
N ARG A 103 -14.55 -13.85 -8.53
CA ARG A 103 -15.37 -14.45 -9.59
C ARG A 103 -16.38 -13.44 -10.14
N ASP A 104 -17.00 -12.64 -9.29
CA ASP A 104 -17.94 -11.58 -9.72
C ASP A 104 -17.22 -10.55 -10.59
N ILE A 105 -16.02 -10.12 -10.19
CA ILE A 105 -15.19 -9.18 -10.94
C ILE A 105 -14.79 -9.77 -12.30
N ALA A 106 -14.33 -11.03 -12.33
CA ALA A 106 -13.95 -11.71 -13.57
C ALA A 106 -15.15 -11.89 -14.51
N ALA A 107 -16.32 -12.27 -13.98
CA ALA A 107 -17.54 -12.45 -14.74
C ALA A 107 -18.02 -11.11 -15.35
N ALA A 108 -18.09 -10.05 -14.54
CA ALA A 108 -18.47 -8.72 -14.99
C ALA A 108 -17.48 -8.15 -16.03
N ALA A 109 -16.20 -8.47 -15.91
CA ALA A 109 -15.21 -8.12 -16.93
C ALA A 109 -15.47 -8.89 -18.24
N SER A 110 -15.73 -10.20 -18.17
CA SER A 110 -15.95 -11.06 -19.35
C SER A 110 -17.25 -10.83 -20.12
N ALA A 111 -18.18 -10.03 -19.59
CA ALA A 111 -19.49 -9.75 -20.17
C ALA A 111 -19.57 -8.31 -20.72
N PRO A 112 -18.99 -8.02 -21.90
CA PRO A 112 -19.13 -6.71 -22.52
C PRO A 112 -20.61 -6.41 -22.82
N GLN A 113 -21.12 -5.29 -22.27
CA GLN A 113 -22.20 -4.59 -22.97
C GLN A 113 -21.67 -4.15 -24.34
N GLU A 114 -22.53 -4.13 -25.37
CA GLU A 114 -22.14 -3.79 -26.74
C GLU A 114 -21.19 -2.58 -26.77
N GLY A 115 -19.95 -2.81 -27.22
CA GLY A 115 -18.92 -1.79 -27.43
C GLY A 115 -17.87 -1.58 -26.33
N ALA A 116 -17.99 -2.19 -25.14
CA ALA A 116 -16.99 -2.05 -24.08
C ALA A 116 -16.49 -3.42 -23.59
N GLY A 117 -15.38 -3.89 -24.17
CA GLY A 117 -14.67 -5.08 -23.69
C GLY A 117 -14.22 -4.95 -22.22
N PRO A 118 -13.90 -6.07 -21.54
CA PRO A 118 -13.17 -6.03 -20.28
C PRO A 118 -11.97 -5.11 -20.40
N LYS A 119 -11.93 -4.05 -19.60
CA LYS A 119 -10.75 -3.19 -19.55
C LYS A 119 -9.67 -3.97 -18.79
N THR A 120 -8.80 -4.66 -19.50
CA THR A 120 -7.55 -5.17 -18.91
C THR A 120 -6.50 -4.08 -18.97
N GLY A 121 -5.94 -3.72 -17.82
CA GLY A 121 -4.81 -2.81 -17.69
C GLY A 121 -3.48 -3.57 -17.63
N PRO A 122 -2.36 -2.86 -17.50
CA PRO A 122 -1.04 -3.47 -17.34
C PRO A 122 -0.95 -4.40 -16.12
N ASP A 123 -1.77 -4.15 -15.10
CA ASP A 123 -1.79 -4.91 -13.84
C ASP A 123 -2.94 -5.94 -13.75
N GLY A 124 -3.60 -6.23 -14.88
CA GLY A 124 -4.68 -7.22 -14.97
C GLY A 124 -6.08 -6.61 -15.11
N ILE A 125 -7.10 -7.29 -14.58
CA ILE A 125 -8.50 -6.92 -14.77
C ILE A 125 -8.80 -5.62 -14.02
N ILE A 126 -9.28 -4.58 -14.74
CA ILE A 126 -9.73 -3.34 -14.11
C ILE A 126 -11.13 -3.59 -13.52
N TYR A 127 -11.31 -3.17 -12.26
CA TYR A 127 -12.60 -3.28 -11.59
C TYR A 127 -13.71 -2.55 -12.39
N PRO A 128 -14.81 -3.22 -12.75
CA PRO A 128 -15.81 -2.68 -13.68
C PRO A 128 -16.75 -1.63 -13.06
N GLY A 129 -16.64 -1.36 -11.75
CA GLY A 129 -17.52 -0.39 -11.08
C GLY A 129 -18.87 -0.95 -10.63
N THR A 130 -19.06 -2.27 -10.60
CA THR A 130 -20.35 -2.94 -10.32
C THR A 130 -21.06 -2.44 -9.05
N CYS A 131 -20.31 -2.20 -7.96
CA CYS A 131 -20.86 -1.73 -6.69
C CYS A 131 -20.82 -0.20 -6.54
N ARG A 132 -20.35 0.55 -7.55
CA ARG A 132 -20.16 2.01 -7.42
C ARG A 132 -21.53 2.71 -7.48
N PRO A 133 -21.99 3.34 -6.38
CA PRO A 133 -23.23 4.10 -6.40
C PRO A 133 -23.00 5.46 -7.09
N PRO A 134 -24.07 6.11 -7.59
CA PRO A 134 -23.99 7.47 -8.12
C PRO A 134 -23.59 8.50 -7.03
N HIS A 135 -24.04 8.27 -5.79
CA HIS A 135 -23.67 9.07 -4.61
C HIS A 135 -23.22 8.14 -3.49
N PRO A 136 -21.91 8.03 -3.25
CA PRO A 136 -21.40 7.22 -2.16
C PRO A 136 -21.77 7.82 -0.81
N VAL A 137 -22.28 6.98 0.09
CA VAL A 137 -22.60 7.34 1.46
C VAL A 137 -21.87 6.36 2.38
N ALA A 138 -21.38 6.85 3.52
CA ALA A 138 -20.77 5.99 4.52
C ALA A 138 -21.71 4.84 4.93
N PRO A 139 -21.19 3.61 5.10
CA PRO A 139 -22.01 2.50 5.57
C PRO A 139 -22.61 2.83 6.94
N LYS A 140 -23.84 2.40 7.17
CA LYS A 140 -24.43 2.49 8.52
C LYS A 140 -23.68 1.49 9.40
N LYS A 141 -23.41 1.85 10.66
CA LYS A 141 -22.67 1.02 11.64
C LYS A 141 -23.20 -0.43 11.79
N THR A 142 -24.42 -0.70 11.35
CA THR A 142 -25.09 -2.01 11.39
C THR A 142 -24.62 -2.99 10.31
N ASP A 143 -23.81 -2.55 9.34
CA ASP A 143 -23.38 -3.38 8.20
C ASP A 143 -21.90 -3.82 8.30
N ALA A 144 -21.22 -3.54 9.41
CA ALA A 144 -19.90 -4.11 9.69
C ALA A 144 -20.09 -5.57 10.16
N PRO A 145 -19.37 -6.56 9.60
CA PRO A 145 -19.29 -7.86 10.24
C PRO A 145 -18.70 -7.65 11.64
N ASP A 146 -19.34 -8.22 12.66
CA ASP A 146 -18.75 -8.33 13.99
C ASP A 146 -17.38 -9.02 13.89
N ASP A 147 -16.41 -8.53 14.68
CA ASP A 147 -15.00 -8.95 14.75
C ASP A 147 -14.77 -10.49 14.73
#